data_AF-H6U1Z9-F1
#
_entry.id   AF-H6U1Z9-F1
#
_cell.length_a   1.000
_cell.length_b   1.000
_cell.length_c   1.000
_cell.angle_alpha   90.00
_cell.angle_beta   90.00
_cell.angle_gamma   90.00
#
_symmetry.space_group_name_H-M   'P 1'
#
loop_
_entity.id
_entity.type
_entity.pdbx_description
1 polymer ?
#
loop_
_entity_poly.entity_id
_entity_poly.type
_entity_poly.pdbx_seq_one_letter_code
_entity_poly.pdbx_strand_id
1 'polypeptide(L)'
;MECKQVSRESLFGMNSSQPKYISRATKTLKLYGIDVYDEGLPELLSRYAKKLTGDICKVYAQYTVDSLDVLARTLAEFFIIRYAVTIVTHDDTEVTCNWSVSQGPFTEWLKEQLSNCMAKSHTVEVQIDKNQERMAFIQLNAERLGWYLLPEFIDIAGFLPVFLEMPEQVEYQVMRRKRHGKVPDIHQHDLGIFEEDALISGLKEKLLFWSGNLSDPQDEYTSLFNRVIDLSILGNRHQPAMYRKSSIIQSFLDEFSASVLTLPVRFNDDTLIALWTPWAEPFSQFSRLRPVEEDMVYTPTPGQVRWKNEDVRRKVTFSLISRLIASDDLACSGILHGWKNHYLNRESNIRLAALWAELFTNKTD
;
A
#
# COMPACT_ATOMS: atom_id res chain seq x y z
N MET A 1 -29.81 20.11 4.77
CA MET A 1 -28.45 19.81 4.28
C MET A 1 -28.63 19.37 2.84
N GLU A 2 -27.79 19.82 1.90
CA GLU A 2 -27.90 19.32 0.53
C GLU A 2 -27.54 17.84 0.51
N CYS A 3 -28.41 17.04 -0.12
CA CYS A 3 -28.34 15.60 -0.14
C CYS A 3 -28.44 15.14 -1.59
N LYS A 4 -27.54 14.25 -2.00
CA LYS A 4 -27.51 13.63 -3.34
C LYS A 4 -27.67 12.13 -3.21
N GLN A 5 -28.46 11.55 -4.09
CA GLN A 5 -28.57 10.10 -4.23
C GLN A 5 -27.68 9.66 -5.37
N VAL A 6 -26.77 8.74 -5.10
CA VAL A 6 -25.87 8.19 -6.12
C VAL A 6 -26.13 6.71 -6.23
N SER A 7 -26.35 6.25 -7.46
CA SER A 7 -26.48 4.83 -7.70
C SER A 7 -25.14 4.12 -7.44
N ARG A 8 -25.20 2.93 -6.86
CA ARG A 8 -24.05 2.06 -6.67
C ARG A 8 -23.31 1.79 -7.98
N GLU A 9 -24.04 1.64 -9.08
CA GLU A 9 -23.47 1.45 -10.40
C GLU A 9 -22.63 2.65 -10.84
N SER A 10 -23.12 3.88 -10.63
CA SER A 10 -22.38 5.10 -10.94
C SER A 10 -21.08 5.19 -10.13
N LEU A 11 -21.11 4.90 -8.82
CA LEU A 11 -19.90 4.92 -7.99
C LEU A 11 -18.84 3.94 -8.49
N PHE A 12 -19.27 2.74 -8.85
CA PHE A 12 -18.38 1.66 -9.27
C PHE A 12 -17.92 1.80 -10.72
N GLY A 13 -18.70 2.44 -11.58
CA GLY A 13 -18.33 2.76 -12.97
C GLY A 13 -17.21 3.80 -13.07
N MET A 14 -16.99 4.63 -12.05
CA MET A 14 -15.93 5.67 -12.07
C MET A 14 -14.51 5.11 -12.15
N ASN A 15 -14.27 3.93 -11.58
CA ASN A 15 -12.95 3.30 -11.54
C ASN A 15 -12.78 2.16 -12.56
N SER A 16 -13.76 1.94 -13.47
CA SER A 16 -13.70 0.83 -14.43
C SER A 16 -12.80 1.16 -15.64
N SER A 17 -11.49 1.18 -15.43
CA SER A 17 -10.50 1.30 -16.52
C SER A 17 -10.14 -0.08 -17.11
N GLN A 18 -11.15 -0.81 -17.59
CA GLN A 18 -10.96 -2.17 -18.14
C GLN A 18 -10.08 -2.34 -19.41
N PRO A 19 -9.75 -1.36 -20.29
CA PRO A 19 -9.16 -1.75 -21.58
C PRO A 19 -7.63 -1.98 -21.65
N LYS A 20 -6.83 -1.74 -20.59
CA LYS A 20 -5.34 -1.79 -20.71
C LYS A 20 -4.59 -2.56 -19.62
N TYR A 21 -5.24 -3.49 -18.93
CA TYR A 21 -4.62 -4.18 -17.80
C TYR A 21 -3.42 -5.07 -18.19
N ILE A 22 -3.46 -5.77 -19.32
CA ILE A 22 -2.32 -6.58 -19.79
C ILE A 22 -1.13 -5.66 -20.10
N SER A 23 -1.38 -4.55 -20.79
CA SER A 23 -0.33 -3.57 -21.12
C SER A 23 0.29 -2.97 -19.86
N ARG A 24 -0.51 -2.66 -18.83
CA ARG A 24 -0.02 -2.22 -17.52
C ARG A 24 0.86 -3.29 -16.88
N ALA A 25 0.38 -4.53 -16.79
CA ALA A 25 1.12 -5.63 -16.20
C ALA A 25 2.45 -5.90 -16.89
N THR A 26 2.47 -5.93 -18.23
CA THR A 26 3.70 -6.09 -19.02
C THR A 26 4.65 -4.91 -18.83
N LYS A 27 4.13 -3.68 -18.77
CA LYS A 27 4.94 -2.50 -18.47
C LYS A 27 5.55 -2.58 -17.06
N THR A 28 4.75 -2.95 -16.06
CA THR A 28 5.22 -3.14 -14.68
C THR A 28 6.29 -4.25 -14.64
N LEU A 29 6.05 -5.42 -15.23
CA LEU A 29 7.04 -6.50 -15.33
C LEU A 29 8.39 -6.01 -15.90
N LYS A 30 8.35 -5.21 -16.97
CA LYS A 30 9.55 -4.62 -17.57
C LYS A 30 10.26 -3.65 -16.63
N LEU A 31 9.53 -2.85 -15.85
CA LEU A 31 10.14 -2.00 -14.81
C LEU A 31 10.82 -2.81 -13.70
N TYR A 32 10.34 -4.03 -13.45
CA TYR A 32 10.97 -5.01 -12.56
C TYR A 32 12.04 -5.87 -13.26
N GLY A 33 12.47 -5.51 -14.47
CA GLY A 33 13.53 -6.20 -15.22
C GLY A 33 13.12 -7.53 -15.86
N ILE A 34 11.81 -7.82 -15.92
CA ILE A 34 11.26 -9.02 -16.56
C ILE A 34 10.62 -8.62 -17.87
N ASP A 35 11.39 -8.65 -18.97
CA ASP A 35 10.84 -8.40 -20.31
C ASP A 35 10.29 -9.70 -20.91
N VAL A 36 8.96 -9.79 -21.02
CA VAL A 36 8.24 -11.00 -21.49
C VAL A 36 8.56 -11.31 -22.96
N TYR A 37 9.08 -10.34 -23.70
CA TYR A 37 9.46 -10.49 -25.12
C TYR A 37 10.96 -10.76 -25.32
N ASP A 38 11.75 -10.80 -24.25
CA ASP A 38 13.18 -11.11 -24.33
C ASP A 38 13.39 -12.64 -24.45
N GLU A 39 13.91 -13.08 -25.59
CA GLU A 39 14.25 -14.49 -25.85
C GLU A 39 15.39 -15.00 -24.96
N GLY A 40 16.20 -14.09 -24.40
CA GLY A 40 17.26 -14.38 -23.44
C GLY A 40 16.80 -14.47 -21.98
N LEU A 41 15.51 -14.22 -21.69
CA LEU A 41 14.97 -14.26 -20.34
C LEU A 41 15.08 -15.69 -19.77
N PRO A 42 15.61 -15.88 -18.54
CA PRO A 42 15.66 -17.20 -17.91
C PRO A 42 14.30 -17.89 -17.92
N GLU A 43 14.28 -19.18 -18.25
CA GLU A 43 13.04 -19.94 -18.46
C GLU A 43 12.06 -19.83 -17.27
N LEU A 44 12.59 -19.82 -16.04
CA LEU A 44 11.80 -19.63 -14.84
C LEU A 44 11.05 -18.28 -14.84
N LEU A 45 11.73 -17.19 -15.19
CA LEU A 45 11.12 -15.86 -15.27
C LEU A 45 10.11 -15.78 -16.41
N SER A 46 10.37 -16.44 -17.54
CA SER A 46 9.42 -16.52 -18.65
C SER A 46 8.13 -17.26 -18.27
N ARG A 47 8.26 -18.43 -17.62
CA ARG A 47 7.10 -19.19 -17.09
C ARG A 47 6.32 -18.38 -16.07
N TYR A 48 7.04 -17.70 -15.18
CA TYR A 48 6.46 -16.85 -14.15
C TYR A 48 5.68 -15.67 -14.75
N ALA A 49 6.27 -14.93 -15.71
CA ALA A 49 5.60 -13.83 -16.40
C ALA A 49 4.32 -14.30 -17.10
N LYS A 50 4.36 -15.45 -17.79
CA LYS A 50 3.18 -16.06 -18.43
C LYS A 50 2.09 -16.40 -17.41
N LYS A 51 2.46 -17.00 -16.28
CA LYS A 51 1.53 -17.32 -15.18
C LYS A 51 0.87 -16.04 -14.64
N LEU A 52 1.66 -15.02 -14.35
CA LEU A 52 1.18 -13.73 -13.86
C LEU A 52 0.21 -13.08 -14.84
N THR A 53 0.56 -12.98 -16.13
CA THR A 53 -0.33 -12.42 -17.15
C THR A 53 -1.63 -13.23 -17.26
N GLY A 54 -1.55 -14.56 -17.20
CA GLY A 54 -2.72 -15.43 -17.20
C GLY A 54 -3.64 -15.22 -15.99
N ASP A 55 -3.08 -15.07 -14.78
CA ASP A 55 -3.86 -14.81 -13.57
C ASP A 55 -4.47 -13.41 -13.56
N ILE A 56 -3.79 -12.41 -14.12
CA ILE A 56 -4.36 -11.06 -14.33
C ILE A 56 -5.57 -11.15 -15.28
N CYS A 57 -5.48 -11.90 -16.38
CA CYS A 57 -6.64 -12.11 -17.26
C CYS A 57 -7.82 -12.72 -16.52
N LYS A 58 -7.59 -13.70 -15.63
CA LYS A 58 -8.64 -14.30 -14.80
C LYS A 58 -9.24 -13.28 -13.82
N VAL A 59 -8.41 -12.44 -13.20
CA VAL A 59 -8.87 -11.37 -12.29
C VAL A 59 -9.88 -10.46 -12.96
N TYR A 60 -9.59 -10.00 -14.18
CA TYR A 60 -10.52 -9.13 -14.91
C TYR A 60 -11.72 -9.87 -15.52
N ALA A 61 -11.60 -11.18 -15.80
CA ALA A 61 -12.71 -11.99 -16.29
C ALA A 61 -13.70 -12.40 -15.19
N GLN A 62 -13.20 -12.71 -13.98
CA GLN A 62 -13.99 -13.22 -12.87
C GLN A 62 -14.44 -12.08 -11.94
N TYR A 63 -13.56 -11.10 -11.71
CA TYR A 63 -13.83 -9.93 -10.88
C TYR A 63 -14.26 -10.30 -9.45
N THR A 64 -13.48 -11.17 -8.79
CA THR A 64 -13.73 -11.71 -7.44
C THR A 64 -12.51 -11.58 -6.52
N VAL A 65 -12.74 -11.64 -5.20
CA VAL A 65 -11.63 -11.67 -4.21
C VAL A 65 -10.75 -12.90 -4.44
N ASP A 66 -11.34 -14.06 -4.71
CA ASP A 66 -10.59 -15.30 -4.94
C ASP A 66 -9.64 -15.19 -6.13
N SER A 67 -10.07 -14.53 -7.21
CA SER A 67 -9.20 -14.29 -8.36
C SER A 67 -8.02 -13.38 -8.01
N LEU A 68 -8.25 -12.36 -7.17
CA LEU A 68 -7.21 -11.46 -6.65
C LEU A 68 -6.25 -12.21 -5.71
N ASP A 69 -6.75 -13.13 -4.89
CA ASP A 69 -5.92 -13.97 -4.01
C ASP A 69 -5.01 -14.90 -4.80
N VAL A 70 -5.49 -15.49 -5.89
CA VAL A 70 -4.66 -16.30 -6.80
C VAL A 70 -3.54 -15.44 -7.39
N LEU A 71 -3.87 -14.25 -7.88
CA LEU A 71 -2.89 -13.31 -8.40
C LEU A 71 -1.88 -12.87 -7.32
N ALA A 72 -2.35 -12.55 -6.11
CA ALA A 72 -1.50 -12.19 -4.99
C ALA A 72 -0.51 -13.31 -4.65
N ARG A 73 -0.96 -14.57 -4.59
CA ARG A 73 -0.08 -15.72 -4.36
C ARG A 73 0.98 -15.88 -5.45
N THR A 74 0.61 -15.65 -6.72
CA THR A 74 1.58 -15.60 -7.81
C THR A 74 2.57 -14.46 -7.57
N LEU A 75 2.10 -13.24 -7.26
CA LEU A 75 2.95 -12.09 -6.97
C LEU A 75 3.92 -12.29 -5.80
N ALA A 76 3.54 -13.06 -4.78
CA ALA A 76 4.42 -13.38 -3.67
C ALA A 76 5.71 -14.11 -4.12
N GLU A 77 5.66 -14.85 -5.22
CA GLU A 77 6.83 -15.50 -5.79
C GLU A 77 7.88 -14.48 -6.30
N PHE A 78 7.54 -13.21 -6.57
CA PHE A 78 8.55 -12.18 -6.90
C PHE A 78 9.61 -12.02 -5.82
N PHE A 79 9.28 -12.31 -4.56
CA PHE A 79 10.22 -12.16 -3.45
C PHE A 79 11.40 -13.15 -3.49
N ILE A 80 11.36 -14.15 -4.38
CA ILE A 80 12.47 -15.06 -4.67
C ILE A 80 13.46 -14.47 -5.68
N ILE A 81 13.03 -13.49 -6.49
CA ILE A 81 13.82 -12.91 -7.57
C ILE A 81 14.80 -11.91 -6.97
N ARG A 82 16.06 -12.00 -7.39
CA ARG A 82 17.14 -11.13 -6.97
C ARG A 82 17.98 -10.73 -8.16
N TYR A 83 18.43 -9.49 -8.18
CA TYR A 83 19.44 -9.06 -9.14
C TYR A 83 20.73 -8.68 -8.40
N ALA A 84 21.84 -9.23 -8.84
CA ALA A 84 23.16 -8.78 -8.44
C ALA A 84 23.69 -7.83 -9.53
N VAL A 85 24.00 -6.60 -9.14
CA VAL A 85 24.48 -5.57 -10.06
C VAL A 85 25.92 -5.24 -9.69
N THR A 86 26.84 -5.43 -10.64
CA THR A 86 28.23 -5.03 -10.49
C THR A 86 28.43 -3.75 -11.29
N ILE A 87 28.83 -2.68 -10.61
CA ILE A 87 29.04 -1.36 -11.18
C ILE A 87 30.54 -1.07 -11.17
N VAL A 88 31.08 -0.69 -12.33
CA VAL A 88 32.44 -0.15 -12.44
C VAL A 88 32.32 1.37 -12.39
N THR A 89 32.90 1.99 -11.38
CA THR A 89 32.89 3.46 -11.22
C THR A 89 33.84 4.13 -12.21
N HIS A 90 33.77 5.46 -12.32
CA HIS A 90 34.71 6.23 -13.13
C HIS A 90 36.18 6.04 -12.73
N ASP A 91 36.44 5.72 -11.45
CA ASP A 91 37.77 5.47 -10.90
C ASP A 91 38.18 3.98 -10.97
N ASP A 92 37.54 3.21 -11.84
CA ASP A 92 37.76 1.77 -12.06
C ASP A 92 37.62 0.91 -10.79
N THR A 93 36.80 1.36 -9.83
CA THR A 93 36.45 0.59 -8.64
C THR A 93 35.18 -0.22 -8.90
N GLU A 94 35.17 -1.49 -8.49
CA GLU A 94 33.99 -2.35 -8.58
C GLU A 94 33.13 -2.28 -7.32
N VAL A 95 31.82 -2.06 -7.49
CA VAL A 95 30.83 -2.02 -6.42
C VAL A 95 29.72 -3.03 -6.74
N THR A 96 29.42 -3.93 -5.81
CA THR A 96 28.31 -4.89 -5.96
C THR A 96 27.11 -4.50 -5.10
N CYS A 97 26.01 -4.22 -5.80
CA CYS A 97 24.70 -3.92 -5.22
C CYS A 97 23.74 -5.10 -5.44
N ASN A 98 22.78 -5.28 -4.52
CA ASN A 98 21.74 -6.30 -4.66
C ASN A 98 20.38 -5.62 -4.69
N TRP A 99 19.51 -6.11 -5.57
CA TRP A 99 18.12 -5.70 -5.67
C TRP A 99 17.16 -6.86 -5.36
N SER A 100 16.01 -6.52 -4.77
CA SER A 100 14.86 -7.39 -4.57
C SER A 100 13.57 -6.58 -4.68
N VAL A 101 12.44 -7.25 -4.91
CA VAL A 101 11.14 -6.61 -5.20
C VAL A 101 10.69 -5.58 -4.16
N SER A 102 11.07 -5.72 -2.89
CA SER A 102 10.73 -4.78 -1.81
C SER A 102 11.40 -3.41 -1.93
N GLN A 103 12.39 -3.26 -2.83
CA GLN A 103 13.06 -1.99 -3.12
C GLN A 103 12.37 -1.22 -4.25
N GLY A 104 11.19 -1.69 -4.68
CA GLY A 104 10.43 -1.08 -5.78
C GLY A 104 10.97 -1.45 -7.16
N PRO A 105 10.54 -0.73 -8.22
CA PRO A 105 10.89 -1.05 -9.59
C PRO A 105 12.41 -1.09 -9.83
N PHE A 106 12.90 -2.20 -10.38
CA PHE A 106 14.32 -2.42 -10.63
C PHE A 106 14.95 -1.34 -11.52
N THR A 107 14.28 -0.93 -12.60
CA THR A 107 14.84 0.04 -13.54
C THR A 107 15.06 1.41 -12.90
N GLU A 108 14.18 1.82 -11.98
CA GLU A 108 14.29 3.07 -11.25
C GLU A 108 15.41 2.98 -10.22
N TRP A 109 15.42 1.91 -9.43
CA TRP A 109 16.48 1.63 -8.47
C TRP A 109 17.86 1.56 -9.15
N LEU A 110 17.98 0.86 -10.27
CA LEU A 110 19.25 0.74 -11.01
C LEU A 110 19.73 2.12 -11.48
N LYS A 111 18.83 2.93 -12.04
CA LYS A 111 19.17 4.29 -12.48
C LYS A 111 19.72 5.14 -11.33
N GLU A 112 19.11 5.03 -10.15
CA GLU A 112 19.59 5.71 -8.94
C GLU A 112 20.99 5.22 -8.54
N GLN A 113 21.20 3.90 -8.47
CA GLN A 113 22.50 3.32 -8.09
C GLN A 113 23.62 3.71 -9.08
N LEU A 114 23.34 3.68 -10.37
CA LEU A 114 24.31 4.07 -11.40
C LEU A 114 24.70 5.55 -11.29
N SER A 115 23.73 6.42 -10.96
CA SER A 115 23.99 7.84 -10.70
C SER A 115 24.85 8.03 -9.44
N ASN A 116 24.47 7.38 -8.34
CA ASN A 116 25.15 7.50 -7.05
C ASN A 116 26.61 7.01 -7.10
N CYS A 117 26.88 5.98 -7.91
CA CYS A 117 28.22 5.42 -8.06
C CYS A 117 29.04 6.08 -9.18
N MET A 118 28.49 7.07 -9.90
CA MET A 118 29.12 7.64 -11.10
C MET A 118 29.60 6.54 -12.07
N ALA A 119 28.65 5.66 -12.43
CA ALA A 119 28.95 4.43 -13.16
C ALA A 119 29.54 4.71 -14.56
N LYS A 120 30.67 4.06 -14.85
CA LYS A 120 31.26 3.95 -16.18
C LYS A 120 30.64 2.81 -16.96
N SER A 121 30.42 1.68 -16.31
CA SER A 121 29.72 0.52 -16.85
C SER A 121 29.06 -0.28 -15.74
N HIS A 122 28.17 -1.22 -16.10
CA HIS A 122 27.56 -2.14 -15.16
C HIS A 122 27.19 -3.46 -15.81
N THR A 123 27.08 -4.50 -15.00
CA THR A 123 26.52 -5.80 -15.36
C THR A 123 25.41 -6.18 -14.40
N VAL A 124 24.41 -6.89 -14.90
CA VAL A 124 23.27 -7.36 -14.11
C VAL A 124 23.19 -8.88 -14.24
N GLU A 125 23.21 -9.56 -13.11
CA GLU A 125 22.99 -10.99 -13.01
C GLU A 125 21.66 -11.28 -12.32
N VAL A 126 20.82 -12.08 -12.97
CA VAL A 126 19.58 -12.57 -12.38
C VAL A 126 19.84 -13.81 -11.53
N GLN A 127 19.42 -13.75 -10.27
CA GLN A 127 19.54 -14.83 -9.30
C GLN A 127 18.16 -15.20 -8.74
N ILE A 128 17.98 -16.50 -8.48
CA ILE A 128 16.78 -17.03 -7.83
C ILE A 128 17.19 -17.51 -6.45
N ASP A 129 16.48 -17.03 -5.43
CA ASP A 129 16.77 -17.45 -4.07
C ASP A 129 16.49 -18.94 -3.87
N LYS A 130 17.47 -19.61 -3.26
CA LYS A 130 17.45 -21.05 -2.95
C LYS A 130 17.45 -21.31 -1.45
N ASN A 131 17.44 -20.27 -0.61
CA ASN A 131 17.43 -20.44 0.83
C ASN A 131 16.08 -20.94 1.33
N GLN A 132 16.09 -22.12 1.94
CA GLN A 132 14.89 -22.82 2.38
C GLN A 132 14.07 -22.03 3.40
N GLU A 133 14.72 -21.34 4.34
CA GLU A 133 14.01 -20.55 5.38
C GLU A 133 13.25 -19.37 4.78
N ARG A 134 13.86 -18.62 3.86
CA ARG A 134 13.15 -17.52 3.17
C ARG A 134 12.06 -18.06 2.26
N MET A 135 12.29 -19.18 1.57
CA MET A 135 11.25 -19.82 0.76
C MET A 135 10.05 -20.25 1.61
N ALA A 136 10.30 -20.85 2.78
CA ALA A 136 9.25 -21.21 3.74
C ALA A 136 8.52 -19.96 4.26
N PHE A 137 9.26 -18.88 4.54
CA PHE A 137 8.64 -17.61 4.94
C PHE A 137 7.73 -17.05 3.84
N ILE A 138 8.19 -17.01 2.59
CA ILE A 138 7.43 -16.50 1.45
C ILE A 138 6.14 -17.33 1.28
N GLN A 139 6.23 -18.66 1.39
CA GLN A 139 5.08 -19.54 1.31
C GLN A 139 4.08 -19.30 2.45
N LEU A 140 4.58 -19.18 3.69
CA LEU A 140 3.74 -18.92 4.87
C LEU A 140 3.04 -17.56 4.80
N ASN A 141 3.69 -16.56 4.20
CA ASN A 141 3.21 -15.17 4.15
C ASN A 141 2.77 -14.74 2.75
N ALA A 142 2.47 -15.69 1.85
CA ALA A 142 2.22 -15.42 0.44
C ALA A 142 1.04 -14.45 0.23
N GLU A 143 0.00 -14.56 1.05
CA GLU A 143 -1.14 -13.64 1.00
C GLU A 143 -0.69 -12.19 1.27
N ARG A 144 -0.03 -11.94 2.40
CA ARG A 144 0.44 -10.59 2.76
C ARG A 144 1.40 -10.03 1.73
N LEU A 145 2.43 -10.79 1.34
CA LEU A 145 3.44 -10.37 0.38
C LEU A 145 2.84 -10.09 -1.00
N GLY A 146 1.88 -10.93 -1.40
CA GLY A 146 1.14 -10.79 -2.64
C GLY A 146 0.27 -9.55 -2.68
N TRP A 147 -0.57 -9.36 -1.67
CA TRP A 147 -1.46 -8.21 -1.56
C TRP A 147 -0.70 -6.89 -1.44
N TYR A 148 0.48 -6.89 -0.80
CA TYR A 148 1.40 -5.75 -0.77
C TYR A 148 1.86 -5.32 -2.19
N LEU A 149 2.20 -6.26 -3.07
CA LEU A 149 2.63 -5.97 -4.44
C LEU A 149 1.48 -5.72 -5.40
N LEU A 150 0.27 -6.18 -5.08
CA LEU A 150 -0.89 -6.15 -5.96
C LEU A 150 -1.18 -4.76 -6.60
N PRO A 151 -1.12 -3.63 -5.87
CA PRO A 151 -1.34 -2.29 -6.45
C PRO A 151 -0.38 -1.88 -7.58
N GLU A 152 0.82 -2.46 -7.63
CA GLU A 152 1.80 -2.18 -8.70
C GLU A 152 1.35 -2.77 -10.04
N PHE A 153 0.57 -3.85 -10.00
CA PHE A 153 0.17 -4.62 -11.19
C PHE A 153 -1.27 -4.36 -11.61
N ILE A 154 -2.17 -4.07 -10.67
CA ILE A 154 -3.58 -3.82 -10.94
C ILE A 154 -4.07 -2.54 -10.26
N ASP A 155 -5.14 -1.96 -10.80
CA ASP A 155 -5.82 -0.84 -10.17
C ASP A 155 -6.81 -1.34 -9.11
N ILE A 156 -6.37 -1.40 -7.84
CA ILE A 156 -7.18 -1.85 -6.69
C ILE A 156 -8.43 -0.99 -6.51
N ALA A 157 -8.39 0.30 -6.82
CA ALA A 157 -9.56 1.18 -6.71
C ALA A 157 -10.67 0.75 -7.69
N GLY A 158 -10.30 0.12 -8.80
CA GLY A 158 -11.20 -0.50 -9.75
C GLY A 158 -11.90 -1.76 -9.23
N PHE A 159 -11.56 -2.29 -8.05
CA PHE A 159 -12.14 -3.51 -7.45
C PHE A 159 -12.96 -3.23 -6.18
N LEU A 160 -13.27 -1.97 -5.86
CA LEU A 160 -14.18 -1.63 -4.75
C LEU A 160 -15.49 -2.44 -4.69
N PRO A 161 -16.18 -2.77 -5.81
CA PRO A 161 -17.42 -3.56 -5.76
C PRO A 161 -17.22 -4.97 -5.22
N VAL A 162 -16.00 -5.47 -5.34
CA VAL A 162 -15.60 -6.78 -4.86
C VAL A 162 -15.37 -6.75 -3.35
N PHE A 163 -14.98 -5.60 -2.80
CA PHE A 163 -14.61 -5.46 -1.38
C PHE A 163 -15.73 -4.96 -0.48
N LEU A 164 -16.61 -4.12 -1.03
CA LEU A 164 -17.60 -3.36 -0.26
C LEU A 164 -19.02 -3.85 -0.49
N GLU A 165 -19.85 -3.68 0.53
CA GLU A 165 -21.30 -3.81 0.49
C GLU A 165 -21.92 -2.42 0.67
N MET A 166 -22.88 -2.08 -0.19
CA MET A 166 -23.62 -0.82 -0.13
C MET A 166 -25.01 -0.96 -0.78
N PRO A 167 -26.00 -0.17 -0.36
CA PRO A 167 -27.33 -0.14 -0.97
C PRO A 167 -27.26 0.28 -2.44
N GLU A 168 -28.32 0.00 -3.21
CA GLU A 168 -28.40 0.40 -4.63
C GLU A 168 -28.35 1.92 -4.83
N GLN A 169 -28.89 2.67 -3.87
CA GLN A 169 -28.80 4.12 -3.78
C GLN A 169 -28.10 4.49 -2.48
N VAL A 170 -26.99 5.21 -2.60
CA VAL A 170 -26.21 5.69 -1.46
C VAL A 170 -26.52 7.17 -1.27
N GLU A 171 -26.78 7.54 -0.02
CA GLU A 171 -27.12 8.91 0.34
C GLU A 171 -25.85 9.68 0.68
N TYR A 172 -25.56 10.69 -0.14
CA TYR A 172 -24.41 11.57 0.01
C TYR A 172 -24.81 12.93 0.56
N GLN A 173 -24.10 13.39 1.59
CA GLN A 173 -24.35 14.68 2.23
C GLN A 173 -23.18 15.62 1.98
N VAL A 174 -23.50 16.89 1.67
CA VAL A 174 -22.48 17.91 1.44
C VAL A 174 -21.61 18.12 2.68
N MET A 175 -20.30 18.11 2.50
CA MET A 175 -19.34 18.38 3.55
C MET A 175 -18.98 19.86 3.63
N ARG A 176 -19.19 20.45 4.80
CA ARG A 176 -18.70 21.79 5.12
C ARG A 176 -17.37 21.71 5.85
N ARG A 177 -16.46 22.65 5.56
CA ARG A 177 -15.21 22.80 6.32
C ARG A 177 -15.48 23.09 7.80
N LYS A 178 -14.91 22.27 8.69
CA LYS A 178 -14.74 22.62 10.10
C LYS A 178 -13.40 23.34 10.26
N ARG A 179 -13.43 24.56 10.80
CA ARG A 179 -12.20 25.36 11.01
C ARG A 179 -11.37 24.90 12.21
N HIS A 180 -11.93 24.08 13.12
CA HIS A 180 -11.24 23.59 14.31
C HIS A 180 -11.71 22.16 14.64
N GLY A 181 -10.96 21.17 14.16
CA GLY A 181 -11.16 19.79 14.59
C GLY A 181 -10.76 19.59 16.05
N LYS A 182 -11.37 18.63 16.74
CA LYS A 182 -10.92 18.21 18.08
C LYS A 182 -9.46 17.74 17.96
N VAL A 183 -8.56 18.22 18.81
CA VAL A 183 -7.17 17.76 18.87
C VAL A 183 -7.06 16.71 19.98
N PRO A 184 -6.31 15.61 19.81
CA PRO A 184 -6.06 14.67 20.89
C PRO A 184 -5.35 15.39 22.04
N ASP A 185 -5.63 15.02 23.28
CA ASP A 185 -4.90 15.54 24.42
C ASP A 185 -3.53 14.86 24.47
N ILE A 186 -2.50 15.54 23.96
CA ILE A 186 -1.13 15.04 23.90
C ILE A 186 -0.35 15.71 25.02
N HIS A 187 0.12 14.93 25.99
CA HIS A 187 0.93 15.46 27.08
C HIS A 187 2.41 15.58 26.69
N GLN A 188 3.16 16.41 27.42
CA GLN A 188 4.57 16.69 27.10
C GLN A 188 5.45 15.43 27.10
N HIS A 189 5.12 14.41 27.91
CA HIS A 189 5.83 13.13 27.92
C HIS A 189 5.49 12.23 26.72
N ASP A 190 4.33 12.42 26.08
CA ASP A 190 3.97 11.71 24.85
C ASP A 190 4.70 12.29 23.63
N LEU A 191 5.09 13.58 23.67
CA LEU A 191 5.85 14.22 22.59
C LEU A 191 7.21 13.56 22.36
N GLY A 192 7.85 13.04 23.42
CA GLY A 192 9.12 12.32 23.31
C GLY A 192 9.03 11.11 22.37
N ILE A 193 7.88 10.43 22.29
CA ILE A 193 7.68 9.29 21.37
C ILE A 193 7.76 9.72 19.91
N PHE A 194 7.27 10.93 19.59
CA PHE A 194 7.31 11.47 18.23
C PHE A 194 8.69 11.99 17.84
N GLU A 195 9.46 12.51 18.81
CA GLU A 195 10.79 13.07 18.58
C GLU A 195 11.87 11.98 18.50
N GLU A 196 11.70 10.88 19.24
CA GLU A 196 12.68 9.79 19.30
C GLU A 196 12.54 8.76 18.17
N ASP A 197 11.36 8.65 17.54
CA ASP A 197 11.08 7.62 16.53
C ASP A 197 10.78 8.20 15.14
N ALA A 198 11.75 8.04 14.23
CA ALA A 198 11.68 8.52 12.85
C ALA A 198 10.46 7.97 12.08
N LEU A 199 10.04 6.73 12.35
CA LEU A 199 8.84 6.16 11.74
C LEU A 199 7.60 6.94 12.17
N ILE A 200 7.45 7.18 13.47
CA ILE A 200 6.27 7.85 14.04
C ILE A 200 6.25 9.31 13.59
N SER A 201 7.41 9.98 13.55
CA SER A 201 7.53 11.32 12.97
C SER A 201 7.12 11.32 11.49
N GLY A 202 7.62 10.38 10.69
CA GLY A 202 7.26 10.25 9.29
C GLY A 202 5.77 9.95 9.07
N LEU A 203 5.15 9.09 9.88
CA LEU A 203 3.72 8.84 9.87
C LEU A 203 2.94 10.12 10.22
N LYS A 204 3.35 10.84 11.26
CA LYS A 204 2.77 12.15 11.63
C LYS A 204 2.88 13.15 10.48
N GLU A 205 4.02 13.26 9.81
CA GLU A 205 4.21 14.14 8.67
C GLU A 205 3.32 13.76 7.48
N LYS A 206 3.25 12.47 7.12
CA LYS A 206 2.36 11.97 6.06
C LYS A 206 0.89 12.26 6.39
N LEU A 207 0.49 12.03 7.63
CA LEU A 207 -0.83 12.36 8.14
C LEU A 207 -1.13 13.86 8.02
N LEU A 208 -0.20 14.72 8.46
CA LEU A 208 -0.33 16.18 8.36
C LEU A 208 -0.37 16.68 6.92
N PHE A 209 0.38 16.03 6.02
CA PHE A 209 0.35 16.30 4.60
C PHE A 209 -1.03 15.98 4.00
N TRP A 210 -1.64 14.85 4.39
CA TRP A 210 -3.00 14.49 3.98
C TRP A 210 -4.09 15.31 4.68
N SER A 211 -3.83 15.87 5.87
CA SER A 211 -4.80 16.58 6.71
C SER A 211 -4.96 18.07 6.39
N GLY A 212 -4.35 18.58 5.33
CA GLY A 212 -4.44 19.99 5.01
C GLY A 212 -5.87 20.47 4.79
N ASN A 213 -6.41 21.27 5.73
CA ASN A 213 -7.75 21.87 5.70
C ASN A 213 -8.87 20.93 5.20
N LEU A 214 -9.14 19.86 5.94
CA LEU A 214 -10.18 18.90 5.63
C LEU A 214 -11.59 19.50 5.74
N SER A 215 -12.45 19.22 4.76
CA SER A 215 -13.89 19.36 4.92
C SER A 215 -14.40 18.16 5.70
N ASP A 216 -14.70 18.32 6.99
CA ASP A 216 -15.04 17.19 7.85
C ASP A 216 -16.20 17.49 8.82
N PRO A 217 -17.45 17.53 8.33
CA PRO A 217 -18.62 17.81 9.16
C PRO A 217 -18.87 16.75 10.24
N GLN A 218 -18.46 15.50 10.04
CA GLN A 218 -18.66 14.40 11.00
C GLN A 218 -17.42 14.10 11.85
N ASP A 219 -16.37 14.91 11.72
CA ASP A 219 -15.06 14.65 12.32
C ASP A 219 -14.50 13.27 11.93
N GLU A 220 -14.86 12.62 10.83
CA GLU A 220 -14.41 11.26 10.49
C GLU A 220 -12.93 11.20 10.09
N TYR A 221 -12.41 12.25 9.46
CA TYR A 221 -11.03 12.35 8.98
C TYR A 221 -10.11 13.04 9.99
N THR A 222 -10.63 14.05 10.66
CA THR A 222 -10.06 14.62 11.89
C THR A 222 -9.97 13.52 12.94
N SER A 223 -11.04 12.72 13.11
CA SER A 223 -10.98 11.56 13.99
C SER A 223 -10.12 10.46 13.42
N LEU A 224 -9.95 10.27 12.11
CA LEU A 224 -8.94 9.33 11.61
C LEU A 224 -7.55 9.72 12.12
N PHE A 225 -7.18 11.00 11.99
CA PHE A 225 -5.92 11.51 12.54
C PHE A 225 -5.83 11.30 14.06
N ASN A 226 -6.91 11.65 14.77
CA ASN A 226 -6.96 11.50 16.21
C ASN A 226 -6.95 10.04 16.66
N ARG A 227 -7.65 9.15 15.96
CA ARG A 227 -7.70 7.70 16.21
C ARG A 227 -6.35 7.08 15.90
N VAL A 228 -5.67 7.51 14.86
CA VAL A 228 -4.30 7.07 14.59
C VAL A 228 -3.36 7.50 15.72
N ILE A 229 -3.45 8.75 16.18
CA ILE A 229 -2.63 9.19 17.32
C ILE A 229 -3.02 8.43 18.59
N ASP A 230 -4.29 8.40 18.94
CA ASP A 230 -4.81 7.86 20.19
C ASP A 230 -4.74 6.33 20.23
N LEU A 231 -5.31 5.64 19.24
CA LEU A 231 -5.39 4.19 19.19
C LEU A 231 -4.10 3.55 18.67
N SER A 232 -3.52 4.11 17.60
CA SER A 232 -2.34 3.49 16.97
C SER A 232 -1.05 3.84 17.68
N ILE A 233 -0.77 5.13 17.93
CA ILE A 233 0.50 5.56 18.52
C ILE A 233 0.46 5.46 20.05
N LEU A 234 -0.44 6.19 20.71
CA LEU A 234 -0.54 6.23 22.17
C LEU A 234 -1.03 4.89 22.73
N GLY A 235 -2.01 4.26 22.09
CA GLY A 235 -2.55 2.95 22.49
C GLY A 235 -1.52 1.83 22.47
N ASN A 236 -0.46 1.95 21.66
CA ASN A 236 0.61 0.96 21.57
C ASN A 236 1.92 1.40 22.27
N ARG A 237 1.97 2.55 22.96
CA ARG A 237 3.21 3.05 23.60
C ARG A 237 3.79 2.10 24.66
N HIS A 238 2.93 1.35 25.33
CA HIS A 238 3.31 0.40 26.38
C HIS A 238 3.75 -0.97 25.84
N GLN A 239 3.62 -1.20 24.53
CA GLN A 239 4.14 -2.41 23.91
C GLN A 239 5.66 -2.51 24.13
N PRO A 240 6.20 -3.73 24.31
CA PRO A 240 7.63 -3.91 24.41
C PRO A 240 8.33 -3.29 23.20
N ALA A 241 9.49 -2.65 23.41
CA ALA A 241 10.19 -1.89 22.37
C ALA A 241 10.39 -2.69 21.06
N MET A 242 10.58 -4.01 21.18
CA MET A 242 10.72 -4.93 20.06
C MET A 242 9.48 -5.01 19.15
N TYR A 243 8.27 -4.91 19.71
CA TYR A 243 7.00 -5.03 18.98
C TYR A 243 6.30 -3.70 18.73
N ARG A 244 6.68 -2.65 19.47
CA ARG A 244 5.98 -1.36 19.45
C ARG A 244 5.77 -0.81 18.05
N LYS A 245 6.84 -0.67 17.27
CA LYS A 245 6.77 -0.17 15.88
C LYS A 245 5.80 -0.99 15.04
N SER A 246 5.84 -2.29 15.25
CA SER A 246 5.06 -3.25 14.51
C SER A 246 3.57 -3.12 14.80
N SER A 247 3.21 -3.06 16.08
CA SER A 247 1.83 -2.84 16.52
C SER A 247 1.30 -1.47 16.08
N ILE A 248 2.13 -0.42 16.11
CA ILE A 248 1.76 0.92 15.62
C ILE A 248 1.44 0.87 14.12
N ILE A 249 2.31 0.25 13.31
CA ILE A 249 2.09 0.11 11.86
C ILE A 249 0.79 -0.63 11.57
N GLN A 250 0.55 -1.75 12.25
CA GLN A 250 -0.68 -2.51 12.02
C GLN A 250 -1.92 -1.67 12.35
N SER A 251 -1.95 -1.06 13.53
CA SER A 251 -3.07 -0.22 13.95
C SER A 251 -3.26 0.99 13.01
N PHE A 252 -2.17 1.58 12.52
CA PHE A 252 -2.22 2.65 11.52
C PHE A 252 -2.86 2.18 10.21
N LEU A 253 -2.44 1.02 9.68
CA LEU A 253 -3.01 0.46 8.46
C LEU A 253 -4.50 0.11 8.63
N ASP A 254 -4.88 -0.43 9.79
CA ASP A 254 -6.27 -0.73 10.13
C ASP A 254 -7.16 0.51 10.13
N GLU A 255 -6.69 1.61 10.72
CA GLU A 255 -7.39 2.89 10.70
C GLU A 255 -7.54 3.45 9.27
N PHE A 256 -6.49 3.36 8.45
CA PHE A 256 -6.56 3.77 7.05
C PHE A 256 -7.50 2.89 6.22
N SER A 257 -7.50 1.59 6.49
CA SER A 257 -8.44 0.66 5.87
C SER A 257 -9.87 1.05 6.24
N ALA A 258 -10.17 1.30 7.51
CA ALA A 258 -11.48 1.78 7.93
C ALA A 258 -11.91 3.08 7.22
N SER A 259 -10.96 3.98 6.91
CA SER A 259 -11.24 5.21 6.15
C SER A 259 -11.71 4.97 4.71
N VAL A 260 -11.53 3.78 4.14
CA VAL A 260 -12.10 3.45 2.82
C VAL A 260 -13.63 3.59 2.85
N LEU A 261 -14.29 3.34 3.98
CA LEU A 261 -15.75 3.36 4.11
C LEU A 261 -16.37 4.76 3.98
N THR A 262 -15.57 5.81 4.08
CA THR A 262 -16.06 7.19 3.96
C THR A 262 -16.21 7.63 2.50
N LEU A 263 -15.68 6.86 1.52
CA LEU A 263 -15.80 7.05 0.04
C LEU A 263 -16.32 8.42 -0.45
N PRO A 264 -15.57 9.53 -0.25
CA PRO A 264 -15.98 10.85 -0.70
C PRO A 264 -16.07 10.96 -2.21
N VAL A 265 -16.98 11.81 -2.64
CA VAL A 265 -17.23 12.11 -4.05
C VAL A 265 -17.28 13.60 -4.33
N ARG A 266 -17.09 13.95 -5.60
CA ARG A 266 -17.35 15.29 -6.13
C ARG A 266 -18.36 15.23 -7.26
N PHE A 267 -19.15 16.30 -7.34
CA PHE A 267 -20.07 16.52 -8.43
C PHE A 267 -19.73 17.81 -9.17
N ASN A 268 -20.00 17.81 -10.47
CA ASN A 268 -20.19 19.03 -11.23
C ASN A 268 -21.68 19.09 -11.57
N ASP A 269 -22.39 20.08 -11.02
CA ASP A 269 -23.84 20.08 -10.91
C ASP A 269 -24.33 18.74 -10.30
N ASP A 270 -25.11 17.95 -11.03
CA ASP A 270 -25.61 16.63 -10.61
C ASP A 270 -24.84 15.44 -11.20
N THR A 271 -23.73 15.70 -11.91
CA THR A 271 -22.90 14.65 -12.50
C THR A 271 -21.76 14.28 -11.56
N LEU A 272 -21.66 13.01 -11.19
CA LEU A 272 -20.53 12.46 -10.43
C LEU A 272 -19.25 12.55 -11.27
N ILE A 273 -18.23 13.27 -10.79
CA ILE A 273 -16.97 13.52 -11.53
C ILE A 273 -15.72 12.95 -10.88
N ALA A 274 -15.76 12.62 -9.58
CA ALA A 274 -14.64 11.98 -8.91
C ALA A 274 -15.08 11.15 -7.69
N LEU A 275 -14.32 10.11 -7.38
CA LEU A 275 -14.43 9.25 -6.19
C LEU A 275 -13.05 9.08 -5.55
N TRP A 276 -12.95 9.30 -4.24
CA TRP A 276 -11.70 9.12 -3.52
C TRP A 276 -11.54 7.69 -3.01
N THR A 277 -10.32 7.17 -3.14
CA THR A 277 -9.87 5.99 -2.42
C THR A 277 -8.41 6.19 -2.01
N PRO A 278 -7.90 5.45 -1.00
CA PRO A 278 -6.49 5.46 -0.66
C PRO A 278 -5.56 5.11 -1.84
N TRP A 279 -6.02 4.34 -2.84
CA TRP A 279 -5.23 3.87 -3.99
C TRP A 279 -5.35 4.73 -5.25
N ALA A 280 -6.37 5.58 -5.36
CA ALA A 280 -6.56 6.42 -6.54
C ALA A 280 -5.83 7.75 -6.39
N GLU A 281 -6.23 8.55 -5.39
CA GLU A 281 -5.79 9.94 -5.23
C GLU A 281 -5.42 10.24 -3.77
N PRO A 282 -4.44 11.09 -3.48
CA PRO A 282 -4.21 11.58 -2.13
C PRO A 282 -5.46 12.29 -1.59
N PHE A 283 -5.84 12.04 -0.33
CA PHE A 283 -7.01 12.71 0.26
C PHE A 283 -6.86 14.23 0.28
N SER A 284 -5.64 14.73 0.40
CA SER A 284 -5.33 16.15 0.26
C SER A 284 -5.81 16.73 -1.07
N GLN A 285 -5.87 15.97 -2.16
CA GLN A 285 -6.43 16.46 -3.42
C GLN A 285 -7.96 16.52 -3.40
N PHE A 286 -8.61 15.69 -2.58
CA PHE A 286 -10.04 15.78 -2.29
C PHE A 286 -10.35 16.91 -1.30
N SER A 287 -9.42 17.26 -0.40
CA SER A 287 -9.65 18.18 0.72
C SER A 287 -9.01 19.60 0.62
N ARG A 288 -7.91 19.80 -0.11
CA ARG A 288 -7.21 21.11 -0.27
C ARG A 288 -7.68 21.90 -1.50
N LEU A 289 -8.02 23.19 -1.33
CA LEU A 289 -7.16 24.39 -1.55
C LEU A 289 -6.74 24.66 -3.02
N ARG A 290 -7.65 24.57 -3.99
CA ARG A 290 -7.67 25.63 -5.02
C ARG A 290 -8.57 26.76 -4.50
N PRO A 291 -8.21 28.03 -4.74
CA PRO A 291 -9.11 29.17 -4.55
C PRO A 291 -10.14 29.19 -5.68
N VAL A 292 -10.89 28.11 -5.85
CA VAL A 292 -12.11 28.10 -6.64
C VAL A 292 -13.19 27.63 -5.69
N GLU A 293 -14.09 28.53 -5.37
CA GLU A 293 -15.09 28.41 -4.31
C GLU A 293 -16.24 27.44 -4.63
N GLU A 294 -16.10 26.54 -5.61
CA GLU A 294 -17.24 25.87 -6.24
C GLU A 294 -17.32 24.33 -6.07
N ASP A 295 -16.24 23.61 -5.75
CA ASP A 295 -16.30 22.14 -5.70
C ASP A 295 -16.71 21.61 -4.30
N MET A 296 -18.02 21.42 -4.11
CA MET A 296 -18.55 20.72 -2.94
C MET A 296 -18.12 19.24 -2.93
N VAL A 297 -17.60 18.78 -1.78
CA VAL A 297 -17.29 17.36 -1.53
C VAL A 297 -18.44 16.75 -0.75
N TYR A 298 -18.78 15.50 -1.03
CA TYR A 298 -19.87 14.79 -0.36
C TYR A 298 -19.37 13.45 0.19
N THR A 299 -19.92 13.03 1.32
CA THR A 299 -19.65 11.71 1.93
C THR A 299 -20.94 10.94 2.15
N PRO A 300 -20.89 9.60 2.10
CA PRO A 300 -22.05 8.76 2.33
C PRO A 300 -22.49 8.87 3.80
N THR A 301 -23.76 8.57 4.06
CA THR A 301 -24.26 8.51 5.44
C THR A 301 -23.58 7.33 6.17
N PRO A 302 -23.14 7.50 7.44
CA PRO A 302 -22.42 6.46 8.17
C PRO A 302 -23.15 5.11 8.16
N GLY A 303 -22.40 4.05 7.90
CA GLY A 303 -22.90 2.68 7.88
C GLY A 303 -23.63 2.25 6.61
N GLN A 304 -23.77 3.11 5.59
CA GLN A 304 -24.24 2.70 4.26
C GLN A 304 -23.19 1.92 3.46
N VAL A 305 -21.91 2.24 3.67
CA VAL A 305 -20.78 1.53 3.05
C VAL A 305 -20.12 0.65 4.11
N ARG A 306 -19.97 -0.64 3.81
CA ARG A 306 -19.41 -1.63 4.73
C ARG A 306 -18.42 -2.54 4.00
N TRP A 307 -17.47 -3.10 4.74
CA TRP A 307 -16.70 -4.24 4.25
C TRP A 307 -17.61 -5.46 4.13
N LYS A 308 -17.44 -6.26 3.07
CA LYS A 308 -18.19 -7.53 2.94
C LYS A 308 -17.92 -8.50 4.08
N ASN A 309 -16.67 -8.56 4.54
CA ASN A 309 -16.28 -9.30 5.74
C ASN A 309 -14.87 -8.85 6.19
N GLU A 310 -14.47 -9.31 7.38
CA GLU A 310 -13.20 -8.96 8.01
C GLU A 310 -11.98 -9.54 7.27
N ASP A 311 -12.10 -10.70 6.62
CA ASP A 311 -11.01 -11.29 5.83
C ASP A 311 -10.67 -10.42 4.60
N VAL A 312 -11.70 -9.94 3.90
CA VAL A 312 -11.56 -8.99 2.78
C VAL A 312 -10.91 -7.69 3.25
N ARG A 313 -11.39 -7.14 4.38
CA ARG A 313 -10.77 -5.95 4.98
C ARG A 313 -9.28 -6.20 5.25
N ARG A 314 -8.93 -7.32 5.90
CA ARG A 314 -7.54 -7.69 6.23
C ARG A 314 -6.66 -7.76 4.98
N LYS A 315 -7.12 -8.43 3.93
CA LYS A 315 -6.41 -8.55 2.64
C LYS A 315 -6.19 -7.19 1.97
N VAL A 316 -7.24 -6.39 1.87
CA VAL A 316 -7.18 -5.04 1.30
C VAL A 316 -6.27 -4.13 2.12
N THR A 317 -6.20 -4.31 3.44
CA THR A 317 -5.28 -3.59 4.34
C THR A 317 -3.81 -3.84 3.99
N PHE A 318 -3.43 -5.07 3.63
CA PHE A 318 -2.06 -5.36 3.17
C PHE A 318 -1.66 -4.59 1.91
N SER A 319 -2.62 -4.31 1.02
CA SER A 319 -2.38 -3.51 -0.19
C SER A 319 -2.11 -2.03 0.08
N LEU A 320 -2.37 -1.55 1.31
CA LEU A 320 -2.04 -0.18 1.71
C LEU A 320 -0.58 -0.04 2.14
N ILE A 321 0.11 -1.15 2.46
CA ILE A 321 1.48 -1.12 3.01
C ILE A 321 2.43 -0.37 2.06
N SER A 322 2.44 -0.72 0.77
CA SER A 322 3.31 -0.10 -0.25
C SER A 322 3.07 1.39 -0.44
N ARG A 323 1.90 1.89 -0.02
CA ARG A 323 1.47 3.27 -0.22
C ARG A 323 1.67 4.13 1.01
N LEU A 324 1.47 3.56 2.20
CA LEU A 324 1.46 4.31 3.45
C LEU A 324 2.77 4.14 4.25
N ILE A 325 3.44 2.99 4.15
CA ILE A 325 4.65 2.69 4.93
C ILE A 325 5.90 3.08 4.13
N ALA A 326 6.87 3.72 4.79
CA ALA A 326 8.15 4.07 4.16
C ALA A 326 9.02 2.82 3.93
N SER A 327 9.92 2.88 2.95
CA SER A 327 10.81 1.76 2.59
C SER A 327 11.57 1.20 3.81
N ASP A 328 12.08 2.10 4.63
CA ASP A 328 12.97 1.78 5.76
C ASP A 328 12.23 1.05 6.89
N ASP A 329 10.91 1.20 6.93
CA ASP A 329 10.03 0.59 7.93
C ASP A 329 9.29 -0.64 7.40
N LEU A 330 9.49 -1.03 6.13
CA LEU A 330 8.79 -2.18 5.53
C LEU A 330 9.07 -3.49 6.28
N ALA A 331 10.27 -3.66 6.84
CA ALA A 331 10.58 -4.83 7.67
C ALA A 331 9.68 -4.92 8.91
N CYS A 332 9.35 -3.75 9.48
CA CYS A 332 8.38 -3.61 10.56
C CYS A 332 6.93 -3.68 10.06
N SER A 333 6.64 -4.23 8.87
CA SER A 333 5.27 -4.53 8.40
C SER A 333 5.14 -5.99 7.95
N GLY A 334 6.15 -6.81 8.26
CA GLY A 334 6.23 -8.20 7.80
C GLY A 334 6.52 -8.34 6.30
N ILE A 335 6.95 -7.28 5.62
CA ILE A 335 7.47 -7.33 4.26
C ILE A 335 8.97 -7.62 4.31
N LEU A 336 9.41 -8.59 3.51
CA LEU A 336 10.84 -8.93 3.41
C LEU A 336 11.60 -7.79 2.73
N HIS A 337 12.23 -6.92 3.52
CA HIS A 337 13.01 -5.79 3.01
C HIS A 337 14.52 -6.07 3.05
N GLY A 338 15.18 -5.96 1.88
CA GLY A 338 16.63 -5.84 1.72
C GLY A 338 17.47 -7.10 2.04
N TRP A 339 18.50 -7.34 1.22
CA TRP A 339 19.51 -8.40 1.44
C TRP A 339 20.83 -7.89 2.03
N LYS A 340 20.89 -6.59 2.34
CA LYS A 340 21.93 -5.94 3.14
C LYS A 340 21.25 -4.85 3.98
N ASN A 341 20.77 -5.21 5.17
CA ASN A 341 20.71 -4.20 6.22
C ASN A 341 22.05 -4.26 6.92
N HIS A 342 22.84 -3.20 6.80
CA HIS A 342 24.03 -2.98 7.62
C HIS A 342 23.72 -2.92 9.13
N TYR A 343 22.45 -3.06 9.52
CA TYR A 343 21.96 -2.95 10.90
C TYR A 343 21.33 -4.22 11.48
N LEU A 344 21.03 -5.26 10.69
CA LEU A 344 20.45 -6.52 11.20
C LEU A 344 20.94 -7.73 10.41
N ASN A 345 21.50 -8.72 11.10
CA ASN A 345 21.89 -9.98 10.46
C ASN A 345 20.65 -10.76 9.98
N ARG A 346 20.85 -11.65 9.01
CA ARG A 346 19.81 -12.50 8.39
C ARG A 346 18.89 -13.17 9.42
N GLU A 347 19.48 -13.66 10.51
CA GLU A 347 18.82 -14.37 11.60
C GLU A 347 17.86 -13.45 12.37
N SER A 348 18.22 -12.18 12.56
CA SER A 348 17.37 -11.16 13.20
C SER A 348 16.19 -10.74 12.32
N ASN A 349 16.38 -10.69 11.00
CA ASN A 349 15.33 -10.35 10.04
C ASN A 349 14.28 -11.48 9.96
N ILE A 350 14.73 -12.74 9.96
CA ILE A 350 13.85 -13.92 10.04
C ILE A 350 13.13 -13.97 11.39
N ARG A 351 13.82 -13.68 12.51
CA ARG A 351 13.18 -13.59 13.84
C ARG A 351 12.12 -12.49 13.89
N LEU A 352 12.40 -11.27 13.43
CA LEU A 352 11.41 -10.18 13.39
C LEU A 352 10.19 -10.54 12.54
N ALA A 353 10.41 -11.20 11.41
CA ALA A 353 9.34 -11.62 10.53
C ALA A 353 8.51 -12.80 11.11
N ALA A 354 9.15 -13.70 11.87
CA ALA A 354 8.47 -14.77 12.62
C ALA A 354 7.66 -14.21 13.80
N LEU A 355 8.20 -13.24 14.53
CA LEU A 355 7.52 -12.53 15.61
C LEU A 355 6.26 -11.79 15.10
N TRP A 356 6.32 -11.28 13.88
CA TRP A 356 5.16 -10.73 13.20
C TRP A 356 4.10 -11.78 12.85
N ALA A 357 4.50 -12.98 12.44
CA ALA A 357 3.57 -14.08 12.17
C ALA A 357 2.85 -14.55 13.46
N GLU A 358 3.52 -14.49 14.61
CA GLU A 358 2.93 -14.78 15.93
C GLU A 358 1.89 -13.74 16.36
N LEU A 359 2.11 -12.45 16.06
CA LEU A 359 1.14 -11.38 16.36
C LEU A 359 -0.21 -11.53 15.62
N PHE A 360 -0.26 -12.29 14.53
CA PHE A 360 -1.48 -12.52 13.75
C PHE A 360 -2.11 -13.91 13.92
N THR A 361 -1.41 -14.86 14.52
CA THR A 361 -1.96 -16.19 14.83
C THR A 361 -2.66 -16.20 16.20
N ASN A 362 -2.29 -15.30 17.11
CA ASN A 362 -2.86 -15.23 18.46
C ASN A 362 -4.06 -14.28 18.61
N LYS A 363 -4.82 -14.00 17.53
CA LYS A 363 -6.14 -13.33 17.61
C LYS A 363 -7.32 -14.30 17.48
N THR A 364 -7.14 -15.53 17.91
CA THR A 364 -8.25 -16.41 18.30
C THR A 364 -8.17 -16.64 19.79
N ASP A 365 -8.86 -15.78 20.54
CA ASP A 365 -9.61 -16.11 21.75
C ASP A 365 -10.77 -15.12 21.91
#